data_AF-A0A6G1HF33-F1
#
_entry.id   AF-A0A6G1HF33-F1
#
_cell.length_a   1.000
_cell.length_b   1.000
_cell.length_c   1.000
_cell.angle_alpha   90.00
_cell.angle_beta   90.00
_cell.angle_gamma   90.00
#
_symmetry.space_group_name_H-M   'P 1'
#
loop_
_entity.id
_entity.type
_entity.pdbx_description
1 polymer ?
#
loop_
_entity_poly.entity_id
_entity_poly.type
_entity_poly.pdbx_seq_one_letter_code
_entity_poly.pdbx_strand_id
1 'polypeptide(L)' 'MCDYTQVEYACGHLRYTVRAWCVKYQETHKRCPANVVAIEYRLDEKCGQ' A
#
# COMPACT_ATOMS: atom_id res chain seq x y z
N MET A 1 6.20 10.93 -5.41
CA MET A 1 6.25 9.56 -4.85
C MET A 1 4.88 8.94 -5.08
N CYS A 2 4.75 7.62 -5.15
CA CYS A 2 3.43 7.00 -5.35
C CYS A 2 2.75 6.84 -3.99
N ASP A 3 1.44 7.01 -3.97
CA ASP A 3 0.67 6.95 -2.73
C ASP A 3 0.27 5.52 -2.44
N TYR A 4 0.49 5.11 -1.19
CA TYR A 4 0.18 3.79 -0.67
C TYR A 4 -0.75 3.90 0.52
N THR A 5 -1.63 2.93 0.64
CA THR A 5 -2.36 2.64 1.86
C THR A 5 -1.69 1.46 2.56
N GLN A 6 -1.34 1.63 3.82
CA GLN A 6 -0.91 0.55 4.69
C GLN A 6 -2.15 -0.17 5.23
N VAL A 7 -2.18 -1.48 5.13
CA VAL A 7 -3.24 -2.32 5.65
C VAL A 7 -2.65 -3.21 6.74
N GLU A 8 -3.18 -3.09 7.96
CA GLU A 8 -2.84 -3.93 9.09
C GLU A 8 -3.89 -5.01 9.28
N TYR A 9 -3.50 -6.26 9.13
CA TYR A 9 -4.37 -7.41 9.30
C TYR A 9 -4.41 -7.90 10.74
N ALA A 10 -5.45 -8.67 11.08
CA ALA A 10 -5.62 -9.32 12.37
C ALA A 10 -4.41 -10.17 12.79
N CYS A 11 -3.72 -10.77 11.82
CA CYS A 11 -2.53 -11.59 12.03
C CYS A 11 -1.24 -10.78 12.27
N GLY A 12 -1.32 -9.45 12.36
CA GLY A 12 -0.17 -8.56 12.55
C GLY A 12 0.66 -8.33 11.27
N HIS A 13 0.23 -8.86 10.13
CA HIS A 13 0.88 -8.60 8.86
C HIS A 13 0.49 -7.23 8.31
N LEU A 14 1.48 -6.57 7.73
CA LEU A 14 1.36 -5.28 7.06
C LEU A 14 1.38 -5.47 5.54
N ARG A 15 0.45 -4.86 4.82
CA ARG A 15 0.45 -4.82 3.36
C ARG A 15 0.36 -3.40 2.85
N TYR A 16 1.16 -3.06 1.84
CA TYR A 16 1.11 -1.76 1.19
C TYR A 16 0.41 -1.89 -0.15
N THR A 17 -0.76 -1.29 -0.27
CA THR A 17 -1.55 -1.27 -1.49
C THR A 17 -1.39 0.09 -2.15
N VAL A 18 -1.09 0.13 -3.45
CA VAL A 18 -1.07 1.40 -4.16
C VAL A 18 -2.46 2.01 -4.19
N ARG A 19 -2.53 3.27 -3.79
CA ARG A 19 -3.70 4.14 -3.94
C ARG A 19 -3.60 5.01 -5.19
N ALA A 20 -2.43 5.60 -5.45
CA ALA A 20 -2.20 6.43 -6.63
C ALA A 20 -0.78 6.28 -7.17
N TRP A 21 -0.65 6.10 -8.48
CA TRP A 21 0.64 6.08 -9.17
C TRP A 21 1.09 7.50 -9.53
N CYS A 22 2.32 7.86 -9.16
CA CYS A 22 2.90 9.11 -9.63
C CYS A 22 3.19 9.05 -11.14
N VAL A 23 3.21 10.21 -11.81
CA VAL A 23 3.45 10.33 -13.26
C VAL A 23 4.72 9.58 -13.69
N LYS A 24 5.82 9.75 -12.94
CA LYS A 24 7.08 9.07 -13.21
C LYS A 24 6.97 7.54 -13.23
N TYR A 25 6.13 6.96 -12.37
CA TYR A 25 5.89 5.52 -12.38
C TYR A 25 5.13 5.11 -13.63
N GLN A 26 4.11 5.88 -14.03
CA GLN A 26 3.33 5.59 -15.24
C GLN A 26 4.19 5.62 -16.51
N GLU A 27 5.18 6.52 -16.57
CA GLU A 27 6.08 6.63 -17.72
C GLU A 27 7.19 5.58 -17.72
N THR A 28 7.76 5.26 -16.56
CA THR A 28 8.98 4.45 -16.47
C THR A 28 8.77 3.04 -15.96
N HIS A 29 7.61 2.77 -15.36
CA HIS A 29 7.31 1.58 -14.54
C HIS A 29 8.37 1.27 -13.47
N LYS A 30 9.16 2.27 -13.07
CA LYS A 30 10.17 2.13 -12.00
C LYS A 30 9.55 2.44 -10.66
N ARG A 31 9.66 1.51 -9.71
CA ARG A 31 9.17 1.70 -8.35
C ARG A 31 9.80 2.95 -7.71
N CYS A 32 8.91 3.80 -7.24
CA CYS A 32 9.15 4.96 -6.40
C CYS A 32 9.24 4.52 -4.92
N PRO A 33 9.85 5.34 -4.03
CA PRO A 33 9.61 5.20 -2.59
C PRO A 33 8.11 5.29 -2.29
N ALA A 34 7.65 4.45 -1.36
CA ALA A 34 6.25 4.43 -0.95
C ALA A 34 5.92 5.64 -0.07
N ASN A 35 4.94 6.44 -0.48
CA ASN A 35 4.35 7.49 0.34
C ASN A 35 3.10 6.94 1.02
N VAL A 36 3.17 6.60 2.31
CA VAL A 36 2.00 6.08 3.03
C VAL A 36 1.08 7.24 3.38
N VAL A 37 -0.09 7.31 2.75
CA VAL A 37 -1.06 8.39 2.92
C VAL A 37 -2.27 7.99 3.78
N ALA A 38 -2.43 6.70 4.03
CA ALA A 38 -3.53 6.15 4.80
C ALA A 38 -3.12 4.84 5.48
N ILE A 39 -3.74 4.54 6.62
CA ILE A 39 -3.61 3.28 7.34
C ILE A 39 -5.03 2.71 7.54
N GLU A 40 -5.26 1.48 7.07
CA GLU A 40 -6.50 0.72 7.24
C GLU A 40 -6.27 -0.44 8.19
N TYR A 41 -7.15 -0.58 9.19
CA TYR A 41 -7.11 -1.69 10.15
C TYR A 41 -8.15 -2.75 9.77
N ARG A 42 -7.68 -3.90 9.32
CA ARG A 42 -8.47 -5.08 8.94
C ARG A 42 -8.30 -6.15 10.02
N LEU A 43 -8.77 -5.84 11.22
CA LEU A 43 -8.59 -6.69 12.40
C LEU A 43 -9.46 -7.95 12.40
N ASP A 44 -10.36 -8.08 11.43
CA ASP A 44 -11.19 -9.27 11.21
C ASP A 44 -10.63 -10.20 10.11
N GLU A 45 -9.77 -9.67 9.22
CA GLU A 45 -9.25 -10.41 8.06
C GLU A 45 -7.82 -10.90 8.32
N LYS A 46 -7.51 -12.13 7.89
CA LYS A 46 -6.14 -12.66 7.84
C LYS A 46 -5.50 -12.32 6.50
N CYS A 47 -4.18 -12.14 6.49
CA CYS A 47 -3.48 -11.88 5.24
C CYS A 47 -3.59 -13.08 4.27
N GLY A 48 -3.82 -12.79 2.99
CA GLY A 48 -3.77 -13.80 1.91
C GLY A 48 -5.01 -14.68 1.76
N GLN A 49 -6.11 -14.35 2.45
CA GLN A 49 -7.41 -15.00 2.29
C GLN A 49 -8.18 -14.44 1.08
#